data_AF-A0A7S6PW23-F1
#
_entry.id   AF-A0A7S6PW23-F1
#
_cell.length_a   1.000
_cell.length_b   1.000
_cell.length_c   1.000
_cell.angle_alpha   90.00
_cell.angle_beta   90.00
_cell.angle_gamma   90.00
#
_symmetry.space_group_name_H-M   'P 1'
#
loop_
_entity.id
_entity.type
_entity.pdbx_description
1 polymer ?
#
loop_
_entity_poly.entity_id
_entity_poly.type
_entity_poly.pdbx_seq_one_letter_code
_entity_poly.pdbx_strand_id
1 'polypeptide(L)'
;MLNQNIRACAFTEIRSPLDQFEIRDILNLEILGGNLHLSLTNIGLYLTIGCILVLGLSILSTNYNKLVSNNWSIAQESLYVTIHNIVTSQINPGRGQIYFPLMYTLFVFILINNLIGMVPYSFASTGHFALTFALSFTIVLAATIIGFKEHGLKFFSLLVPAGCPLVLLPLLVTIELISYLAKNVSLGLRLGANITSGHMLLSILSGFVYNIMNSGIIFFIIGLIPLTFIIMFSGLELVIAFIQAQVFVVLASAYIKDGLDLH
;
A
#
# COMPACT_ATOMS: atom_id res chain seq x y z
N MET A 1 -40.86 1.67 -12.91
CA MET A 1 -39.73 0.73 -12.70
C MET A 1 -38.34 1.36 -12.79
N LEU A 2 -38.14 2.56 -13.38
CA LEU A 2 -36.82 3.22 -13.38
C LEU A 2 -36.47 3.99 -12.08
N ASN A 3 -37.46 4.33 -11.26
CA ASN A 3 -37.29 5.22 -10.10
C ASN A 3 -37.06 4.49 -8.76
N GLN A 4 -37.14 3.15 -8.74
CA GLN A 4 -36.86 2.35 -7.55
C GLN A 4 -35.38 1.91 -7.48
N ASN A 5 -34.72 1.71 -8.62
CA ASN A 5 -33.29 1.37 -8.64
C ASN A 5 -32.37 2.55 -8.29
N ILE A 6 -32.85 3.79 -8.45
CA ILE A 6 -32.08 4.98 -8.05
C ILE A 6 -32.22 5.22 -6.53
N ARG A 7 -33.34 4.84 -5.92
CA ARG A 7 -33.54 4.98 -4.46
C ARG A 7 -32.82 3.93 -3.62
N ALA A 8 -32.41 2.80 -4.19
CA ALA A 8 -31.55 1.84 -3.50
C ALA A 8 -30.10 2.34 -3.34
N CYS A 9 -29.72 3.41 -4.05
CA CYS A 9 -28.38 4.01 -3.98
C CYS A 9 -28.22 5.00 -2.81
N ALA A 10 -29.33 5.40 -2.16
CA ALA A 10 -29.32 6.34 -1.05
C ALA A 10 -29.61 5.61 0.28
N PHE A 11 -28.56 5.42 1.07
CA PHE A 11 -28.59 4.95 2.46
C PHE A 11 -29.01 3.47 2.64
N THR A 12 -28.11 2.55 2.27
CA THR A 12 -28.13 1.20 2.85
C THR A 12 -27.74 1.33 4.32
N GLU A 13 -28.61 0.88 5.24
CA GLU A 13 -28.27 0.63 6.63
C GLU A 13 -26.91 -0.09 6.69
N ILE A 14 -25.96 0.43 7.46
CA ILE A 14 -24.69 -0.25 7.73
C ILE A 14 -25.05 -1.49 8.55
N ARG A 15 -25.23 -2.63 7.89
CA ARG A 15 -25.59 -3.90 8.55
C ARG A 15 -24.34 -4.59 9.10
N SER A 16 -23.18 -4.33 8.51
CA SER A 16 -21.90 -4.85 8.98
C SER A 16 -20.75 -3.85 8.79
N PRO A 17 -19.73 -3.83 9.67
CA PRO A 17 -18.55 -2.96 9.54
C PRO A 17 -17.69 -3.28 8.29
N LEU A 18 -18.00 -4.38 7.58
CA LEU A 18 -17.32 -4.79 6.35
C LEU A 18 -17.98 -4.23 5.09
N ASP A 19 -19.18 -3.65 5.18
CA ASP A 19 -19.92 -3.11 4.03
C ASP A 19 -19.14 -1.97 3.34
N GLN A 20 -18.22 -1.31 4.04
CA GLN A 20 -17.33 -0.27 3.48
C GLN A 20 -16.35 -0.79 2.42
N PHE A 21 -16.07 -2.10 2.39
CA PHE A 21 -15.18 -2.73 1.40
C PHE A 21 -15.93 -3.35 0.23
N GLU A 22 -17.24 -3.12 0.12
CA GLU A 22 -18.04 -3.63 -0.99
C GLU A 22 -17.63 -2.98 -2.32
N ILE A 23 -17.27 -3.82 -3.29
CA ILE A 23 -16.91 -3.37 -4.63
C ILE A 23 -18.21 -3.11 -5.39
N ARG A 24 -18.45 -1.84 -5.71
CA ARG A 24 -19.60 -1.44 -6.53
C ARG A 24 -19.12 -0.98 -7.90
N ASP A 25 -19.87 -1.37 -8.92
CA ASP A 25 -19.71 -0.87 -10.29
C ASP A 25 -20.40 0.49 -10.39
N ILE A 26 -19.65 1.54 -10.74
CA ILE A 26 -20.19 2.90 -10.89
C ILE A 26 -20.60 3.17 -12.34
N LEU A 27 -19.78 2.72 -13.29
CA LEU A 27 -20.00 2.97 -14.71
C LEU A 27 -19.78 1.69 -15.51
N ASN A 28 -20.84 1.17 -16.11
CA ASN A 28 -20.76 0.03 -17.03
C ASN A 28 -20.83 0.55 -18.47
N LEU A 29 -19.76 0.33 -19.23
CA LEU A 29 -19.68 0.69 -20.63
C LEU A 29 -19.64 -0.59 -21.46
N GLU A 30 -20.76 -0.93 -22.08
CA GLU A 30 -20.83 -2.03 -23.04
C GLU A 30 -20.32 -1.53 -24.39
N ILE A 31 -19.04 -1.76 -24.68
CA ILE A 31 -18.45 -1.46 -25.99
C ILE A 31 -18.26 -2.75 -26.77
N LEU A 32 -18.93 -2.79 -27.92
CA LEU A 32 -18.73 -3.69 -29.06
C LEU A 32 -19.05 -5.18 -28.78
N GLY A 33 -20.32 -5.55 -29.01
CA GLY A 33 -20.70 -6.94 -29.28
C GLY A 33 -20.83 -7.87 -28.07
N GLY A 34 -21.26 -7.36 -26.91
CA GLY A 34 -21.83 -8.16 -25.82
C GLY A 34 -20.87 -9.03 -24.99
N ASN A 35 -19.57 -9.08 -25.31
CA ASN A 35 -18.59 -9.92 -24.58
C ASN A 35 -17.53 -9.14 -23.79
N LEU A 36 -17.40 -7.83 -24.02
CA LEU A 36 -16.44 -6.98 -23.29
C LEU A 36 -17.19 -6.02 -22.37
N HIS A 37 -17.30 -6.40 -21.10
CA HIS A 37 -17.81 -5.53 -20.05
C HIS A 37 -16.65 -4.73 -19.45
N LEU A 38 -16.48 -3.48 -19.90
CA LEU A 38 -15.61 -2.54 -19.21
C LEU A 38 -16.46 -1.82 -18.14
N SER A 39 -16.34 -2.27 -16.89
CA SER A 39 -16.91 -1.58 -15.73
C SER A 39 -15.83 -0.78 -15.00
N LEU A 40 -16.14 0.48 -14.68
CA LEU A 40 -15.37 1.27 -13.74
C LEU A 40 -15.88 0.98 -12.33
N THR A 41 -15.10 0.20 -11.60
CA THR A 41 -15.36 -0.15 -10.20
C THR A 41 -14.88 0.95 -9.27
N ASN A 42 -15.36 0.96 -8.01
CA ASN A 42 -14.84 1.82 -6.94
C ASN A 42 -13.31 1.76 -6.85
N ILE A 43 -12.73 0.54 -6.84
CA ILE A 43 -11.26 0.35 -6.79
C ILE A 43 -10.59 1.11 -7.93
N GLY A 44 -11.10 0.93 -9.16
CA GLY A 44 -10.57 1.61 -10.34
C GLY A 44 -10.65 3.13 -10.24
N LEU A 45 -11.78 3.67 -9.75
CA LEU A 45 -11.97 5.11 -9.55
C LEU A 45 -10.99 5.68 -8.50
N TYR A 46 -10.85 5.05 -7.34
CA TYR A 46 -9.94 5.56 -6.32
C TYR A 46 -8.46 5.46 -6.73
N LEU A 47 -8.10 4.44 -7.52
CA LEU A 47 -6.76 4.36 -8.12
C LEU A 47 -6.52 5.47 -9.16
N THR A 48 -7.52 5.83 -9.97
CA THR A 48 -7.38 6.95 -10.92
C THR A 48 -7.31 8.30 -10.19
N ILE A 49 -8.08 8.50 -9.12
CA ILE A 49 -7.94 9.67 -8.23
C ILE A 49 -6.52 9.73 -7.66
N GLY A 50 -5.98 8.63 -7.14
CA GLY A 50 -4.62 8.57 -6.63
C GLY A 50 -3.59 8.96 -7.69
N CYS A 51 -3.73 8.45 -8.91
CA CYS A 51 -2.87 8.82 -10.03
C CYS A 51 -2.95 10.32 -10.36
N ILE A 52 -4.16 10.88 -10.46
CA ILE A 52 -4.38 12.31 -10.70
C ILE A 52 -3.78 13.16 -9.58
N LEU A 53 -3.89 12.72 -8.32
CA LEU A 53 -3.34 13.43 -7.18
C LEU A 53 -1.81 13.45 -7.22
N VAL A 54 -1.16 12.32 -7.55
CA VAL A 54 0.30 12.26 -7.76
C VAL A 54 0.73 13.21 -8.89
N LEU A 55 0.03 13.19 -10.02
CA LEU A 55 0.31 14.10 -11.13
C LEU A 55 0.12 15.56 -10.71
N GLY A 56 -0.98 15.87 -9.99
CA GLY A 56 -1.25 17.20 -9.46
C GLY A 56 -0.15 17.70 -8.53
N LEU A 57 0.30 16.88 -7.58
CA LEU A 57 1.42 17.21 -6.70
C LEU A 57 2.71 17.49 -7.49
N SER A 58 3.00 16.69 -8.52
CA SER A 58 4.19 16.90 -9.36
C SER A 58 4.13 18.21 -10.16
N ILE A 59 2.94 18.58 -10.66
CA ILE A 59 2.73 19.84 -11.39
C ILE A 59 2.85 21.03 -10.43
N LEU A 60 2.25 20.96 -9.23
CA LEU A 60 2.32 22.02 -8.22
C LEU A 60 3.74 22.26 -7.69
N SER A 61 4.54 21.20 -7.65
CA SER A 61 5.95 21.24 -7.26
C SER A 61 6.86 21.80 -8.37
N THR A 62 6.36 21.90 -9.60
CA THR A 62 7.16 22.41 -10.73
C THR A 62 7.40 23.92 -10.57
N ASN A 63 8.63 24.29 -10.25
CA ASN A 63 9.03 25.68 -10.07
C ASN A 63 9.46 26.36 -11.37
N TYR A 64 8.68 26.30 -12.46
CA TYR A 64 8.89 26.98 -13.78
C TYR A 64 10.20 27.80 -13.94
N ASN A 65 11.38 27.15 -13.92
CA ASN A 65 12.72 27.74 -13.96
C ASN A 65 13.07 28.84 -12.92
N LYS A 66 12.40 28.93 -11.77
CA LYS A 66 12.80 29.78 -10.64
C LYS A 66 13.80 29.05 -9.75
N LEU A 67 14.88 29.75 -9.39
CA LEU A 67 15.91 29.25 -8.47
C LEU A 67 15.44 29.14 -7.02
N VAL A 68 14.41 29.90 -6.63
CA VAL A 68 13.82 29.83 -5.29
C VAL A 68 12.70 28.79 -5.29
N SER A 69 12.84 27.81 -4.39
CA SER A 69 11.91 26.68 -4.28
C SER A 69 10.58 27.08 -3.65
N ASN A 70 9.47 26.61 -4.22
CA ASN A 70 8.15 26.67 -3.59
C ASN A 70 8.05 25.67 -2.42
N ASN A 71 7.19 25.91 -1.42
CA ASN A 71 7.00 25.00 -0.29
C ASN A 71 6.64 23.56 -0.74
N TRP A 72 5.83 23.43 -1.79
CA TRP A 72 5.47 22.14 -2.39
C TRP A 72 6.68 21.43 -3.03
N SER A 73 7.60 22.20 -3.60
CA SER A 73 8.82 21.69 -4.18
C SER A 73 9.82 21.25 -3.12
N ILE A 74 9.94 21.99 -2.02
CA ILE A 74 10.72 21.57 -0.83
C ILE A 74 10.19 20.23 -0.30
N ALA A 75 8.87 20.06 -0.21
CA ALA A 75 8.28 18.80 0.23
C ALA A 75 8.67 17.63 -0.70
N GLN A 76 8.53 17.80 -2.01
CA GLN A 76 8.89 16.77 -2.97
C GLN A 76 10.41 16.49 -2.99
N GLU A 77 11.25 17.52 -2.84
CA GLU A 77 12.70 17.37 -2.75
C GLU A 77 13.10 16.60 -1.48
N SER A 78 12.46 16.86 -0.35
CA SER A 78 12.70 16.11 0.89
C SER A 78 12.31 14.62 0.75
N LEU A 79 11.20 14.33 0.08
CA LEU A 79 10.79 12.96 -0.26
C LEU A 79 11.78 12.30 -1.22
N TYR A 80 12.25 13.02 -2.23
CA TYR A 80 13.24 12.53 -3.16
C TYR A 80 14.55 12.15 -2.45
N VAL A 81 15.09 13.05 -1.62
CA VAL A 81 16.35 12.83 -0.89
C VAL A 81 16.24 11.68 0.10
N THR A 82 15.13 11.57 0.83
CA THR A 82 14.92 10.46 1.78
C THR A 82 14.89 9.10 1.07
N ILE A 83 14.16 8.97 -0.04
CA ILE A 83 14.12 7.73 -0.82
C ILE A 83 15.49 7.46 -1.44
N HIS A 84 16.19 8.49 -1.94
CA HIS A 84 17.51 8.34 -2.53
C HIS A 84 18.52 7.80 -1.52
N ASN A 85 18.50 8.33 -0.31
CA ASN A 85 19.35 7.86 0.79
C ASN A 85 19.02 6.41 1.19
N ILE A 86 17.74 6.02 1.20
CA ILE A 86 17.33 4.63 1.45
C ILE A 86 17.89 3.71 0.37
N VAL A 87 17.69 4.03 -0.91
CA VAL A 87 18.13 3.16 -2.02
C VAL A 87 19.65 3.03 -2.07
N THR A 88 20.37 4.13 -1.91
CA THR A 88 21.85 4.13 -1.96
C THR A 88 22.48 3.44 -0.75
N SER A 89 21.87 3.55 0.44
CA SER A 89 22.34 2.86 1.65
C SER A 89 22.05 1.36 1.64
N GLN A 90 20.92 0.94 1.06
CA GLN A 90 20.55 -0.47 0.99
C GLN A 90 21.34 -1.22 -0.09
N ILE A 91 21.36 -0.71 -1.32
CA ILE A 91 22.01 -1.38 -2.45
C ILE A 91 23.50 -1.05 -2.47
N ASN A 92 23.87 0.08 -3.09
CA ASN A 92 25.24 0.59 -3.23
C ASN A 92 25.15 1.98 -3.92
N PRO A 93 26.01 2.98 -3.64
CA PRO A 93 25.89 4.31 -4.24
C PRO A 93 26.00 4.34 -5.77
N GLY A 94 26.73 3.39 -6.38
CA GLY A 94 26.92 3.33 -7.84
C GLY A 94 25.74 2.68 -8.58
N ARG A 95 25.43 1.41 -8.27
CA ARG A 95 24.40 0.64 -8.98
C ARG A 95 22.97 0.97 -8.53
N GLY A 96 22.79 1.50 -7.32
CA GLY A 96 21.48 1.81 -6.75
C GLY A 96 20.70 2.88 -7.52
N GLN A 97 21.40 3.79 -8.23
CA GLN A 97 20.73 4.87 -8.97
C GLN A 97 19.87 4.38 -10.14
N ILE A 98 20.20 3.23 -10.73
CA ILE A 98 19.42 2.64 -11.83
C ILE A 98 18.02 2.23 -11.34
N TYR A 99 17.91 1.75 -10.09
CA TYR A 99 16.68 1.25 -9.50
C TYR A 99 15.88 2.32 -8.75
N PHE A 100 16.45 3.51 -8.58
CA PHE A 100 15.84 4.61 -7.86
C PHE A 100 14.45 5.02 -8.41
N PRO A 101 14.21 5.16 -9.73
CA PRO A 101 12.90 5.56 -10.25
C PRO A 101 11.78 4.57 -9.87
N LEU A 102 12.07 3.27 -9.89
CA LEU A 102 11.13 2.22 -9.48
C LEU A 102 10.78 2.37 -7.99
N MET A 103 11.79 2.56 -7.14
CA MET A 103 11.58 2.71 -5.70
C MET A 103 10.81 3.99 -5.35
N TYR A 104 11.12 5.09 -6.04
CA TYR A 104 10.43 6.37 -5.86
C TYR A 104 8.95 6.28 -6.24
N THR A 105 8.65 5.70 -7.41
CA THR A 105 7.27 5.53 -7.88
C THR A 105 6.46 4.60 -6.96
N LEU A 106 7.05 3.50 -6.50
CA LEU A 106 6.42 2.60 -5.52
C LEU A 106 6.13 3.31 -4.20
N PHE A 107 7.09 4.08 -3.67
CA PHE A 107 6.90 4.84 -2.44
C PHE A 107 5.69 5.77 -2.54
N VAL A 108 5.68 6.63 -3.56
CA VAL A 108 4.65 7.66 -3.74
C VAL A 108 3.29 7.01 -4.01
N PHE A 109 3.25 5.94 -4.81
CA PHE A 109 2.03 5.20 -5.08
C PHE A 109 1.42 4.63 -3.78
N ILE A 110 2.21 3.92 -2.96
CA ILE A 110 1.71 3.31 -1.72
C ILE A 110 1.29 4.39 -0.73
N LEU A 111 2.10 5.43 -0.57
CA LEU A 111 1.83 6.52 0.36
C LEU A 111 0.51 7.23 0.03
N ILE A 112 0.31 7.64 -1.23
CA ILE A 112 -0.89 8.36 -1.63
C ILE A 112 -2.14 7.48 -1.52
N ASN A 113 -2.08 6.22 -1.95
CA ASN A 113 -3.24 5.34 -1.84
C ASN A 113 -3.62 5.03 -0.38
N ASN A 114 -2.63 4.86 0.51
CA ASN A 114 -2.91 4.68 1.93
C ASN A 114 -3.50 5.95 2.56
N LEU A 115 -2.98 7.13 2.20
CA LEU A 115 -3.49 8.40 2.71
C LEU A 115 -4.92 8.66 2.23
N ILE A 116 -5.22 8.37 0.96
CA ILE A 116 -6.59 8.44 0.42
C ILE A 116 -7.50 7.46 1.16
N GLY A 117 -7.03 6.25 1.46
CA GLY A 117 -7.81 5.26 2.22
C GLY A 117 -8.22 5.76 3.59
N MET A 118 -7.34 6.50 4.28
CA MET A 118 -7.59 7.03 5.62
C MET A 118 -8.58 8.20 5.70
N VAL A 119 -8.92 8.82 4.58
CA VAL A 119 -9.91 9.92 4.56
C VAL A 119 -11.28 9.35 4.94
N PRO A 120 -12.03 9.97 5.88
CA PRO A 120 -13.36 9.48 6.24
C PRO A 120 -14.28 9.50 5.01
N TYR A 121 -15.11 8.46 4.88
CA TYR A 121 -15.97 8.21 3.70
C TYR A 121 -15.25 7.90 2.39
N SER A 122 -13.92 7.72 2.43
CA SER A 122 -13.15 7.22 1.31
C SER A 122 -13.18 5.70 1.24
N PHE A 123 -12.86 5.16 0.07
CA PHE A 123 -12.70 3.73 -0.14
C PHE A 123 -11.21 3.39 -0.18
N ALA A 124 -10.79 2.51 0.74
CA ALA A 124 -9.39 2.13 0.85
C ALA A 124 -9.02 1.02 -0.15
N SER A 125 -8.61 1.41 -1.37
CA SER A 125 -8.21 0.47 -2.42
C SER A 125 -7.08 -0.49 -1.99
N THR A 126 -6.16 -0.03 -1.13
CA THR A 126 -5.07 -0.86 -0.57
C THR A 126 -5.52 -1.83 0.52
N GLY A 127 -6.78 -1.80 0.95
CA GLY A 127 -7.37 -2.81 1.84
C GLY A 127 -7.65 -4.14 1.13
N HIS A 128 -7.74 -4.17 -0.20
CA HIS A 128 -7.92 -5.42 -0.92
C HIS A 128 -6.60 -6.19 -1.02
N PHE A 129 -6.55 -7.35 -0.35
CA PHE A 129 -5.39 -8.25 -0.40
C PHE A 129 -4.96 -8.63 -1.82
N ALA A 130 -5.90 -8.70 -2.77
CA ALA A 130 -5.57 -8.95 -4.18
C ALA A 130 -4.62 -7.88 -4.76
N LEU A 131 -4.88 -6.60 -4.48
CA LEU A 131 -4.04 -5.50 -4.96
C LEU A 131 -2.68 -5.50 -4.26
N THR A 132 -2.64 -5.67 -2.94
CA THR A 132 -1.39 -5.60 -2.18
C THR A 132 -0.48 -6.80 -2.43
N PHE A 133 -1.06 -8.01 -2.60
CA PHE A 133 -0.30 -9.18 -3.02
C PHE A 133 0.20 -9.08 -4.46
N ALA A 134 -0.62 -8.54 -5.39
CA ALA A 134 -0.17 -8.30 -6.76
C ALA A 134 1.05 -7.37 -6.80
N LEU A 135 1.01 -6.27 -6.03
CA LEU A 135 2.14 -5.33 -5.91
C LEU A 135 3.40 -6.02 -5.34
N SER A 136 3.25 -6.73 -4.21
CA SER A 136 4.37 -7.42 -3.55
C SER A 136 5.01 -8.48 -4.45
N PHE A 137 4.17 -9.32 -5.07
CA PHE A 137 4.64 -10.40 -5.93
C PHE A 137 5.36 -9.86 -7.17
N THR A 138 4.87 -8.76 -7.76
CA THR A 138 5.51 -8.12 -8.92
C THR A 138 6.93 -7.65 -8.60
N ILE A 139 7.15 -7.06 -7.43
CA ILE A 139 8.47 -6.55 -7.05
C ILE A 139 9.45 -7.68 -6.81
N VAL A 140 8.99 -8.74 -6.15
CA VAL A 140 9.87 -9.87 -5.87
C VAL A 140 10.18 -10.62 -7.15
N LEU A 141 9.20 -10.80 -8.04
CA LEU A 141 9.46 -11.31 -9.39
C LEU A 141 10.44 -10.43 -10.15
N ALA A 142 10.33 -9.10 -10.06
CA ALA A 142 11.31 -8.21 -10.67
C ALA A 142 12.72 -8.44 -10.10
N ALA A 143 12.85 -8.58 -8.78
CA ALA A 143 14.12 -8.87 -8.12
C ALA A 143 14.70 -10.25 -8.52
N THR A 144 13.88 -11.31 -8.60
CA THR A 144 14.35 -12.62 -9.08
C THR A 144 14.81 -12.57 -10.53
N ILE A 145 14.05 -11.90 -11.41
CA ILE A 145 14.41 -11.76 -12.83
C ILE A 145 15.74 -11.02 -12.97
N ILE A 146 15.96 -9.95 -12.18
CA ILE A 146 17.24 -9.22 -12.16
C ILE A 146 18.37 -10.14 -11.68
N GLY A 147 18.17 -10.88 -10.58
CA GLY A 147 19.19 -11.80 -10.06
C GLY A 147 19.56 -12.93 -11.03
N PHE A 148 18.57 -13.50 -11.72
CA PHE A 148 18.81 -14.50 -12.77
C PHE A 148 19.53 -13.90 -13.99
N LYS A 149 19.29 -12.64 -14.34
CA LYS A 149 19.98 -11.97 -15.45
C LYS A 149 21.45 -11.72 -15.16
N GLU A 150 21.78 -11.30 -13.94
CA GLU A 150 23.17 -10.97 -13.57
C GLU A 150 24.01 -12.23 -13.30
N HIS A 151 23.43 -13.25 -12.64
CA HIS A 151 24.19 -14.40 -12.15
C HIS A 151 23.79 -15.76 -12.73
N GLY A 152 22.70 -15.83 -13.49
CA GLY A 152 22.23 -17.07 -14.13
C GLY A 152 21.97 -18.19 -13.12
N LEU A 153 22.55 -19.36 -13.37
CA LEU A 153 22.44 -20.53 -12.49
C LEU A 153 23.14 -20.34 -11.13
N LYS A 154 24.04 -19.37 -11.00
CA LYS A 154 24.70 -19.05 -9.73
C LYS A 154 23.76 -18.35 -8.74
N PHE A 155 22.60 -17.86 -9.20
CA PHE A 155 21.55 -17.33 -8.34
C PHE A 155 21.08 -18.34 -7.29
N PHE A 156 21.09 -19.65 -7.60
CA PHE A 156 20.76 -20.69 -6.62
C PHE A 156 21.74 -20.78 -5.45
N SER A 157 22.93 -20.18 -5.56
CA SER A 157 23.86 -20.02 -4.44
C SER A 157 23.28 -19.14 -3.33
N LEU A 158 22.34 -18.25 -3.64
CA LEU A 158 21.61 -17.45 -2.63
C LEU A 158 20.85 -18.36 -1.64
N LEU A 159 20.37 -19.52 -2.11
CA LEU A 159 19.62 -20.47 -1.27
C LEU A 159 20.53 -21.34 -0.40
N VAL A 160 21.85 -21.23 -0.56
CA VAL A 160 22.85 -22.05 0.12
C VAL A 160 23.77 -21.17 0.97
N PRO A 161 23.60 -21.15 2.30
CA PRO A 161 24.50 -20.46 3.20
C PRO A 161 25.94 -21.00 3.12
N ALA A 162 26.92 -20.10 3.11
CA ALA A 162 28.33 -20.46 3.02
C ALA A 162 28.81 -21.29 4.23
N GLY A 163 29.55 -22.37 3.97
CA GLY A 163 30.21 -23.18 5.00
C GLY A 163 29.36 -24.28 5.65
N CYS A 164 28.17 -24.59 5.12
CA CYS A 164 27.30 -25.64 5.68
C CYS A 164 27.76 -27.06 5.28
N PRO A 165 27.78 -28.05 6.20
CA PRO A 165 28.06 -29.45 5.86
C PRO A 165 27.02 -30.01 4.88
N LEU A 166 27.49 -30.81 3.90
CA LEU A 166 26.66 -31.34 2.79
C LEU A 166 25.38 -32.08 3.23
N VAL A 167 25.39 -32.69 4.41
CA VAL A 167 24.25 -33.46 4.95
C VAL A 167 23.08 -32.55 5.35
N LEU A 168 23.34 -31.33 5.82
CA LEU A 168 22.30 -30.39 6.27
C LEU A 168 21.77 -29.51 5.12
N LEU A 169 22.47 -29.51 3.99
CA LEU A 169 22.18 -28.68 2.83
C LEU A 169 20.73 -28.77 2.32
N PRO A 170 20.12 -29.98 2.15
CA PRO A 170 18.76 -30.06 1.62
C PRO A 170 17.71 -29.42 2.54
N LEU A 171 17.87 -29.57 3.86
CA LEU A 171 16.98 -28.96 4.84
C LEU A 171 17.09 -27.43 4.78
N LEU A 172 18.31 -26.91 4.71
CA LEU A 172 18.57 -25.48 4.70
C LEU A 172 18.00 -24.79 3.46
N VAL A 173 18.18 -25.40 2.28
CA VAL A 173 17.59 -24.92 1.03
C VAL A 173 16.07 -24.86 1.11
N THR A 174 15.41 -25.87 1.70
CA THR A 174 13.95 -25.84 1.85
C THR A 174 13.48 -24.72 2.77
N ILE A 175 14.17 -24.47 3.89
CA ILE A 175 13.82 -23.39 4.82
C ILE A 175 14.06 -22.03 4.18
N GLU A 176 15.15 -21.87 3.42
CA GLU A 176 15.46 -20.61 2.73
C GLU A 176 14.42 -20.31 1.63
N LEU A 177 13.98 -21.32 0.88
CA LEU A 177 12.91 -21.17 -0.10
C LEU A 177 11.57 -20.75 0.57
N ILE A 178 11.24 -21.36 1.71
CA ILE A 178 10.04 -21.01 2.48
C ILE A 178 10.16 -19.57 3.02
N SER A 179 11.33 -19.19 3.56
CA SER A 179 11.62 -17.84 4.04
C SER A 179 11.47 -16.80 2.93
N TYR A 180 12.01 -17.10 1.74
CA TYR A 180 11.90 -16.25 0.55
C TYR A 180 10.44 -16.01 0.15
N LEU A 181 9.61 -17.06 0.07
CA LEU A 181 8.18 -16.93 -0.23
C LEU A 181 7.40 -16.22 0.89
N ALA A 182 7.68 -16.55 2.15
CA ALA A 182 7.04 -15.93 3.31
C ALA A 182 7.32 -14.42 3.36
N LYS A 183 8.51 -13.98 2.93
CA LYS A 183 8.85 -12.56 2.84
C LYS A 183 7.91 -11.80 1.90
N ASN A 184 7.59 -12.38 0.74
CA ASN A 184 6.72 -11.80 -0.28
C ASN A 184 5.29 -11.65 0.23
N VAL A 185 4.79 -12.70 0.88
CA VAL A 185 3.47 -12.68 1.49
C VAL A 185 3.44 -11.66 2.64
N SER A 186 4.45 -11.64 3.50
CA SER A 186 4.52 -10.70 4.63
C SER A 186 4.48 -9.24 4.18
N LEU A 187 5.18 -8.90 3.10
CA LEU A 187 5.21 -7.52 2.58
C LEU A 187 3.82 -7.04 2.14
N GLY A 188 3.11 -7.83 1.33
CA GLY A 188 1.76 -7.50 0.86
C GLY A 188 0.71 -7.56 1.98
N LEU A 189 0.80 -8.56 2.85
CA LEU A 189 -0.09 -8.73 4.00
C LEU A 189 0.04 -7.55 4.97
N ARG A 190 1.26 -7.05 5.21
CA ARG A 190 1.46 -5.90 6.10
C ARG A 190 0.79 -4.64 5.58
N LEU A 191 0.84 -4.40 4.27
CA LEU A 191 0.18 -3.24 3.67
C LEU A 191 -1.35 -3.38 3.77
N GLY A 192 -1.88 -4.53 3.34
CA GLY A 192 -3.33 -4.77 3.33
C GLY A 192 -3.92 -4.85 4.74
N ALA A 193 -3.33 -5.65 5.63
CA ALA A 193 -3.83 -5.90 6.97
C ALA A 193 -3.89 -4.63 7.82
N ASN A 194 -2.91 -3.73 7.70
CA ASN A 194 -2.91 -2.47 8.45
C ASN A 194 -4.10 -1.59 8.06
N ILE A 195 -4.40 -1.50 6.76
CA ILE A 195 -5.52 -0.71 6.25
C ILE A 195 -6.85 -1.40 6.58
N THR A 196 -6.98 -2.71 6.37
CA THR A 196 -8.23 -3.43 6.68
C THR A 196 -8.55 -3.46 8.16
N SER A 197 -7.56 -3.76 8.99
CA SER A 197 -7.74 -3.87 10.44
C SER A 197 -8.05 -2.52 11.05
N GLY A 198 -7.39 -1.46 10.57
CA GLY A 198 -7.62 -0.11 11.07
C GLY A 198 -9.04 0.38 10.82
N HIS A 199 -9.49 0.30 9.56
CA HIS A 199 -10.85 0.64 9.17
C HIS A 199 -11.91 -0.21 9.90
N MET A 200 -11.68 -1.52 10.04
CA MET A 200 -12.61 -2.40 10.76
C MET A 200 -12.71 -2.01 12.25
N LEU A 201 -11.57 -1.74 12.89
CA LEU A 201 -11.53 -1.34 14.29
C LEU A 201 -12.21 0.02 14.51
N LEU A 202 -11.95 1.00 13.64
CA LEU A 202 -12.57 2.32 13.69
C LEU A 202 -14.10 2.22 13.54
N SER A 203 -14.60 1.39 12.61
CA SER A 203 -16.04 1.18 12.42
C SER A 203 -16.70 0.53 13.63
N ILE A 204 -16.07 -0.48 14.24
CA ILE A 204 -16.60 -1.17 15.43
C ILE A 204 -16.63 -0.21 16.63
N LEU A 205 -15.53 0.51 16.88
CA LEU A 205 -15.45 1.47 17.98
C LEU A 205 -16.44 2.62 17.77
N SER A 206 -16.55 3.16 16.56
CA SER A 206 -17.51 4.22 16.23
C SER A 206 -18.95 3.78 16.49
N GLY A 207 -19.34 2.57 16.09
CA GLY A 207 -20.66 2.01 16.37
C GLY A 207 -20.94 1.85 17.87
N PHE A 208 -19.95 1.42 18.64
CA PHE A 208 -20.07 1.33 20.11
C PHE A 208 -20.24 2.70 20.76
N VAL A 209 -19.45 3.69 20.35
CA VAL A 209 -19.53 5.07 20.86
C VAL A 209 -20.88 5.70 20.52
N TYR A 210 -21.36 5.50 19.29
CA TYR A 210 -22.68 5.97 18.87
C TYR A 210 -23.80 5.41 19.76
N ASN A 211 -23.77 4.11 20.07
CA ASN A 211 -24.77 3.47 20.92
C ASN A 211 -24.73 4.00 22.36
N ILE A 212 -23.54 4.24 22.93
CA ILE A 212 -23.41 4.85 24.28
C ILE A 212 -23.97 6.26 24.27
N MET A 213 -23.58 7.10 23.31
CA MET A 213 -24.00 8.50 23.26
C MET A 213 -25.52 8.65 23.08
N ASN A 214 -26.17 7.72 22.40
CA ASN A 214 -27.62 7.75 22.18
C ASN A 214 -28.44 7.23 23.38
N SER A 215 -27.80 6.59 24.38
CA SER A 215 -28.50 5.98 25.52
C SER A 215 -28.94 6.98 26.61
N GLY A 216 -28.44 8.22 26.60
CA GLY A 216 -28.88 9.29 27.50
C GLY A 216 -27.87 10.42 27.66
N ILE A 217 -28.29 11.53 28.28
CA ILE A 217 -27.49 12.76 28.42
C ILE A 217 -26.24 12.55 29.30
N ILE A 218 -26.33 11.74 30.35
CA ILE A 218 -25.15 11.40 31.18
C ILE A 218 -24.14 10.56 30.39
N PHE A 219 -24.64 9.62 29.57
CA PHE A 219 -23.81 8.73 28.76
C PHE A 219 -23.18 9.45 27.56
N PHE A 220 -23.79 10.55 27.08
CA PHE A 220 -23.18 11.43 26.10
C PHE A 220 -21.85 12.01 26.61
N ILE A 221 -21.80 12.48 27.86
CA ILE A 221 -20.57 13.01 28.47
C ILE A 221 -19.52 11.90 28.64
N ILE A 222 -19.94 10.70 29.03
CA ILE A 222 -19.02 9.55 29.16
C ILE A 222 -18.50 9.10 27.78
N GLY A 223 -19.34 9.17 26.74
CA GLY A 223 -19.01 8.80 25.36
C GLY A 223 -17.91 9.66 24.71
N LEU A 224 -17.68 10.87 25.21
CA LEU A 224 -16.56 11.73 24.78
C LEU A 224 -15.18 11.11 25.07
N ILE A 225 -15.06 10.25 26.09
CA ILE A 225 -13.79 9.59 26.44
C ILE A 225 -13.40 8.59 25.35
N PRO A 226 -14.24 7.59 24.99
CA PRO A 226 -14.01 6.73 23.83
C PRO A 226 -13.83 7.48 22.51
N LEU A 227 -14.54 8.59 22.29
CA LEU A 227 -14.39 9.39 21.07
C LEU A 227 -12.98 9.95 20.94
N THR A 228 -12.41 10.48 22.03
CA THR A 228 -11.02 10.94 22.06
C THR A 228 -10.04 9.81 21.72
N PHE A 229 -10.30 8.60 22.22
CA PHE A 229 -9.48 7.42 21.90
C PHE A 229 -9.52 7.07 20.40
N ILE A 230 -10.69 7.13 19.76
CA ILE A 230 -10.84 6.90 18.32
C ILE A 230 -10.03 7.93 17.51
N ILE A 231 -10.09 9.21 17.88
CA ILE A 231 -9.33 10.27 17.21
C ILE A 231 -7.83 10.03 17.34
N MET A 232 -7.37 9.69 18.55
CA MET A 232 -5.95 9.38 18.79
C MET A 232 -5.50 8.15 17.99
N PHE A 233 -6.34 7.12 17.92
CA PHE A 233 -6.07 5.90 17.17
C PHE A 233 -5.99 6.16 15.65
N SER A 234 -6.90 6.98 15.10
CA SER A 234 -6.83 7.42 13.71
C SER A 234 -5.54 8.21 13.43
N GLY A 235 -5.08 9.05 14.37
CA GLY A 235 -3.78 9.71 14.25
C GLY A 235 -2.60 8.73 14.21
N LEU A 236 -2.66 7.64 14.97
CA LEU A 236 -1.64 6.58 14.94
C LEU A 236 -1.62 5.84 13.60
N GLU A 237 -2.78 5.52 13.04
CA GLU A 237 -2.89 4.88 11.73
C GLU A 237 -2.26 5.73 10.62
N LEU A 238 -2.38 7.05 10.69
CA LEU A 238 -1.74 7.96 9.75
C LEU A 238 -0.21 7.80 9.77
N VAL A 239 0.37 7.73 10.98
CA VAL A 239 1.81 7.50 11.15
C VAL A 239 2.21 6.12 10.61
N ILE A 240 1.42 5.09 10.89
CA ILE A 240 1.65 3.73 10.38
C ILE A 240 1.61 3.70 8.84
N ALA A 241 0.72 4.46 8.20
CA ALA A 241 0.64 4.54 6.75
C ALA A 241 1.93 5.06 6.10
N PHE A 242 2.56 6.10 6.69
CA PHE A 242 3.86 6.62 6.25
C PHE A 242 4.98 5.60 6.45
N ILE A 243 5.07 5.02 7.65
CA ILE A 243 6.09 4.01 7.97
C ILE A 243 5.97 2.80 7.05
N GLN A 244 4.74 2.38 6.73
CA GLN A 244 4.48 1.22 5.90
C GLN A 244 5.01 1.42 4.46
N ALA A 245 4.83 2.60 3.87
CA ALA A 245 5.39 2.92 2.56
C ALA A 245 6.93 2.90 2.58
N GLN A 246 7.53 3.46 3.64
CA GLN A 246 8.99 3.48 3.80
C GLN A 246 9.55 2.06 3.96
N VAL A 247 8.99 1.27 4.86
CA VAL A 247 9.43 -0.11 5.12
C VAL A 247 9.30 -0.96 3.86
N PHE A 248 8.25 -0.73 3.07
CA PHE A 248 8.07 -1.44 1.80
C PHE A 248 9.23 -1.19 0.83
N VAL A 249 9.64 0.07 0.68
CA VAL A 249 10.77 0.44 -0.20
C VAL A 249 12.11 -0.06 0.33
N VAL A 250 12.31 -0.04 1.65
CA VAL A 250 13.52 -0.60 2.28
C VAL A 250 13.64 -2.10 1.96
N LEU A 251 12.56 -2.86 2.16
CA LEU A 251 12.54 -4.31 1.87
C LEU A 251 12.72 -4.57 0.36
N ALA A 252 12.03 -3.81 -0.49
CA ALA A 252 12.18 -3.93 -1.95
C ALA A 252 13.61 -3.65 -2.41
N SER A 253 14.27 -2.64 -1.85
CA SER A 253 15.67 -2.30 -2.15
C SER A 253 16.62 -3.40 -1.66
N ALA A 254 16.37 -3.97 -0.48
CA ALA A 254 17.13 -5.11 0.03
C ALA A 254 17.00 -6.35 -0.89
N TYR A 255 15.84 -6.61 -1.48
CA TYR A 255 15.69 -7.74 -2.41
C TYR A 255 16.44 -7.56 -3.71
N ILE A 256 16.46 -6.33 -4.24
CA ILE A 256 17.29 -6.02 -5.40
C ILE A 256 18.76 -6.17 -5.05
N LYS A 257 19.19 -5.76 -3.85
CA LYS A 257 20.56 -5.98 -3.37
C LYS A 257 20.91 -7.47 -3.31
N ASP A 258 20.08 -8.28 -2.66
CA ASP A 258 20.28 -9.73 -2.54
C ASP A 258 20.39 -10.40 -3.92
N GLY A 259 19.66 -9.88 -4.93
CA GLY A 259 19.77 -10.35 -6.31
C GLY A 259 21.04 -9.89 -7.05
N LEU A 260 21.59 -8.72 -6.72
CA LEU A 260 22.75 -8.13 -7.39
C LEU A 260 24.08 -8.60 -6.82
N ASP A 261 24.19 -8.66 -5.50
CA ASP A 261 25.40 -9.03 -4.79
C ASP A 261 25.18 -10.41 -4.17
N LEU A 262 25.65 -11.46 -4.86
CA LEU A 262 25.69 -12.81 -4.29
C LEU A 262 26.69 -12.82 -3.13
N HIS A 263 26.21 -13.22 -1.94
CA HIS A 263 27.05 -13.53 -0.78
C HIS A 263 28.12 -14.60 -1.09
#